data_AF-A0A059DXX8-F1
#
_entry.id   AF-A0A059DXX8-F1
#
_cell.length_a   1.000
_cell.length_b   1.000
_cell.length_c   1.000
_cell.angle_alpha   90.00
_cell.angle_beta   90.00
_cell.angle_gamma   90.00
#
_symmetry.space_group_name_H-M   'P 1'
#
loop_
_entity.id
_entity.type
_entity.pdbx_description
1 polymer ?
#
loop_
_entity_poly.entity_id
_entity_poly.type
_entity_poly.pdbx_seq_one_letter_code
_entity_poly.pdbx_strand_id
1 'polypeptide(L)'
;MARLSIFTAAIITATLAAPSAQAGPDEYLGEILTVGFNFCPRGTLEADGRLLPISQNTALFSLLGTMYGGDGRTTFALPDLRGRVVVGAGQGPGLTERRLGERGGVETDVAAPALADTGDGDALADSSVGNNMQPYLALKQCVVTQGIFPSRN
;
A
#
# COMPACT_ATOMS: atom_id res chain seq x y z
N MET A 1 10.99 -19.89 68.81
CA MET A 1 11.47 -19.35 67.52
C MET A 1 10.64 -19.98 66.42
N ALA A 2 9.57 -19.30 66.00
CA ALA A 2 8.63 -19.79 64.99
C ALA A 2 9.17 -19.51 63.58
N ARG A 3 9.26 -20.53 62.72
CA ARG A 3 9.58 -20.37 61.30
C ARG A 3 8.30 -20.45 60.48
N LEU A 4 7.94 -19.29 59.95
CA LEU A 4 6.86 -18.98 59.03
C LEU A 4 7.25 -19.47 57.62
N SER A 5 6.53 -20.43 57.05
CA SER A 5 6.72 -20.85 55.65
C SER A 5 5.44 -20.62 54.88
N ILE A 6 5.36 -19.46 54.25
CA ILE A 6 4.32 -19.04 53.31
C ILE A 6 4.53 -19.84 52.02
N PHE A 7 3.59 -20.71 51.66
CA PHE A 7 3.53 -21.31 50.33
C PHE A 7 2.99 -20.26 49.35
N THR A 8 3.87 -19.79 48.48
CA THR A 8 3.59 -18.82 47.42
C THR A 8 2.67 -19.42 46.36
N ALA A 9 1.54 -18.77 46.11
CA ALA A 9 0.66 -19.05 45.00
C ALA A 9 1.35 -18.68 43.68
N ALA A 10 1.59 -19.67 42.82
CA ALA A 10 2.07 -19.43 41.46
C ALA A 10 0.91 -18.86 40.62
N ILE A 11 0.94 -17.56 40.35
CA ILE A 11 0.06 -16.90 39.39
C ILE A 11 0.54 -17.31 38.00
N ILE A 12 -0.18 -18.23 37.36
CA ILE A 12 0.00 -18.55 35.94
C ILE A 12 -0.56 -17.37 35.15
N THR A 13 0.31 -16.45 34.75
CA THR A 13 -0.02 -15.42 33.77
C THR A 13 -0.20 -16.07 32.40
N ALA A 14 -1.44 -16.44 32.09
CA ALA A 14 -1.83 -16.79 30.73
C ALA A 14 -1.66 -15.54 29.85
N THR A 15 -0.58 -15.50 29.07
CA THR A 15 -0.41 -14.50 28.02
C THR A 15 -1.44 -14.83 26.94
N LEU A 16 -2.54 -14.07 26.88
CA LEU A 16 -3.42 -14.10 25.72
C LEU A 16 -2.63 -13.53 24.54
N ALA A 17 -1.97 -14.41 23.80
CA ALA A 17 -1.57 -14.10 22.44
C ALA A 17 -2.87 -13.93 21.65
N ALA A 18 -3.21 -12.69 21.28
CA ALA A 18 -4.27 -12.47 20.31
C ALA A 18 -3.98 -13.36 19.09
N PRO A 19 -4.98 -14.08 18.55
CA PRO A 19 -4.77 -14.79 17.29
C PRO A 19 -4.24 -13.76 16.31
N SER A 20 -3.05 -13.98 15.77
CA SER A 20 -2.51 -13.11 14.75
C SER A 20 -3.54 -13.09 13.64
N ALA A 21 -4.23 -11.96 13.47
CA ALA A 21 -5.23 -11.79 12.42
C ALA A 21 -4.50 -11.97 11.09
N GLN A 22 -4.55 -13.20 10.59
CA GLN A 22 -4.22 -13.51 9.23
C GLN A 22 -5.33 -12.85 8.42
N ALA A 23 -4.91 -12.12 7.41
CA ALA A 23 -5.80 -11.68 6.36
C ALA A 23 -6.64 -12.93 5.91
N GLY A 24 -7.97 -12.82 5.95
CA GLY A 24 -8.91 -13.94 6.10
C GLY A 24 -8.75 -15.06 5.06
N PRO A 25 -9.28 -16.27 5.31
CA PRO A 25 -9.13 -17.42 4.40
C PRO A 25 -9.74 -17.20 3.00
N ASP A 26 -10.53 -16.14 2.79
CA ASP A 26 -11.23 -15.83 1.54
C ASP A 26 -10.50 -14.82 0.64
N GLU A 27 -9.29 -14.39 1.01
CA GLU A 27 -8.57 -13.38 0.24
C GLU A 27 -7.84 -13.96 -0.96
N TYR A 28 -7.88 -13.22 -2.06
CA TYR A 28 -7.19 -13.62 -3.27
C TYR A 28 -5.73 -13.18 -3.22
N LEU A 29 -4.85 -14.08 -3.64
CA LEU A 29 -3.44 -13.75 -3.81
C LEU A 29 -3.29 -12.57 -4.79
N GLY A 30 -2.52 -11.55 -4.40
CA GLY A 30 -2.32 -10.33 -5.17
C GLY A 30 -3.40 -9.25 -4.99
N GLU A 31 -4.40 -9.48 -4.15
CA GLU A 31 -5.39 -8.47 -3.77
C GLU A 31 -4.75 -7.29 -3.03
N ILE A 32 -5.32 -6.09 -3.20
CA ILE A 32 -4.93 -4.89 -2.48
C ILE A 32 -5.92 -4.65 -1.34
N LEU A 33 -5.43 -4.78 -0.12
CA LEU A 33 -6.15 -4.53 1.12
C LEU A 33 -5.84 -3.14 1.62
N THR A 34 -6.89 -2.34 1.83
CA THR A 34 -6.78 -1.06 2.52
C THR A 34 -7.07 -1.25 4.01
N VAL A 35 -6.14 -0.83 4.87
CA VAL A 35 -6.27 -0.94 6.33
C VAL A 35 -6.17 0.42 7.01
N GLY A 36 -6.95 0.60 8.09
CA GLY A 36 -6.96 1.83 8.90
C GLY A 36 -5.88 1.90 9.98
N PHE A 37 -5.08 0.86 10.15
CA PHE A 37 -3.99 0.79 11.12
C PHE A 37 -2.60 0.88 10.45
N ASN A 38 -1.56 1.13 11.24
CA ASN A 38 -0.23 1.47 10.72
C ASN A 38 0.69 0.26 10.41
N PHE A 39 0.13 -0.92 10.14
CA PHE A 39 0.93 -2.09 9.75
C PHE A 39 0.14 -2.97 8.78
N CYS A 40 0.85 -3.82 8.04
CA CYS A 40 0.22 -4.84 7.21
C CYS A 40 0.11 -6.15 8.01
N PRO A 41 -1.07 -6.79 8.07
CA PRO A 41 -1.25 -8.04 8.81
C PRO A 41 -0.43 -9.18 8.20
N ARG A 42 -0.30 -10.29 8.93
CA ARG A 42 0.41 -11.47 8.44
C ARG A 42 -0.25 -11.99 7.15
N GLY A 43 0.57 -12.50 6.24
CA GLY A 43 0.15 -12.89 4.89
C GLY A 43 0.10 -11.74 3.89
N THR A 44 0.35 -10.50 4.32
CA THR A 44 0.37 -9.33 3.45
C THR A 44 1.69 -8.57 3.58
N LEU A 45 2.04 -7.79 2.55
CA LEU A 45 3.18 -6.88 2.55
C LEU A 45 2.72 -5.47 2.17
N GLU A 46 3.44 -4.45 2.60
CA GLU A 46 3.13 -3.08 2.21
C GLU A 46 3.27 -2.88 0.69
N ALA A 47 2.34 -2.16 0.07
CA ALA A 47 2.40 -1.78 -1.33
C ALA A 47 3.37 -0.60 -1.52
N ASP A 48 4.67 -0.85 -1.36
CA ASP A 48 5.74 0.14 -1.34
C ASP A 48 6.72 0.04 -2.52
N GLY A 49 6.40 -0.76 -3.54
CA GLY A 49 7.28 -0.93 -4.70
C GLY A 49 8.46 -1.87 -4.49
N ARG A 50 8.58 -2.55 -3.33
CA ARG A 50 9.74 -3.41 -3.05
C ARG A 50 9.89 -4.55 -4.05
N LEU A 51 11.14 -4.97 -4.26
CA LEU A 51 11.47 -6.16 -5.03
C LEU A 51 11.34 -7.42 -4.16
N LEU A 52 10.72 -8.45 -4.72
CA LEU A 52 10.57 -9.77 -4.11
C LEU A 52 11.24 -10.84 -4.97
N PRO A 53 11.87 -11.86 -4.35
CA PRO A 53 12.43 -12.99 -5.08
C PRO A 53 11.31 -13.85 -5.68
N ILE A 54 11.40 -14.12 -6.98
CA ILE A 54 10.45 -14.97 -7.71
C ILE A 54 10.45 -16.39 -7.13
N SER A 55 11.61 -16.91 -6.76
CA SER A 55 11.78 -18.28 -6.25
C SER A 55 10.96 -18.58 -4.99
N GLN A 56 10.63 -17.57 -4.18
CA GLN A 56 9.83 -17.70 -2.97
C GLN A 56 8.37 -17.28 -3.15
N ASN A 57 8.03 -16.63 -4.28
CA ASN A 57 6.72 -16.01 -4.52
C ASN A 57 6.22 -16.32 -5.94
N THR A 58 6.43 -17.55 -6.40
CA THR A 58 6.13 -17.96 -7.79
C THR A 58 4.66 -17.75 -8.17
N ALA A 59 3.74 -18.05 -7.25
CA ALA A 59 2.31 -17.85 -7.44
C ALA A 59 1.96 -16.36 -7.60
N LEU A 60 2.48 -15.49 -6.73
CA LEU A 60 2.24 -14.04 -6.82
C LEU A 60 2.86 -13.45 -8.10
N PHE A 61 4.06 -13.90 -8.47
CA PHE A 61 4.70 -13.50 -9.72
C PHE A 61 3.88 -13.88 -10.95
N SER A 62 3.24 -15.05 -10.97
CA SER A 62 2.40 -15.45 -12.09
C SER A 62 1.18 -14.54 -12.31
N LEU A 63 0.77 -13.78 -11.30
CA LEU A 63 -0.32 -12.82 -11.36
C LEU A 63 0.16 -11.42 -11.74
N LEU A 64 1.22 -10.93 -11.08
CA LEU A 64 1.71 -9.55 -11.24
C LEU A 64 2.72 -9.37 -12.37
N GLY A 65 3.46 -10.44 -12.70
CA GLY A 65 4.58 -10.39 -13.63
C GLY A 65 5.61 -9.33 -13.23
N THR A 66 6.11 -8.60 -14.22
CA THR A 66 7.05 -7.48 -14.05
C THR A 66 6.36 -6.12 -14.17
N MET A 67 5.04 -6.07 -14.08
CA MET A 67 4.25 -4.88 -14.38
C MET A 67 4.62 -3.68 -13.49
N TYR A 68 5.01 -3.93 -12.25
CA TYR A 68 5.45 -2.90 -11.31
C TYR A 68 6.98 -2.75 -11.23
N GLY A 69 7.74 -3.55 -12.00
CA GLY A 69 9.21 -3.57 -12.00
C GLY A 69 9.83 -4.94 -11.72
N GLY A 70 11.15 -4.95 -11.53
CA GLY A 70 11.98 -6.16 -11.40
C GLY A 70 12.53 -6.65 -12.74
N ASP A 71 13.32 -7.73 -12.70
CA ASP A 71 14.01 -8.28 -13.87
C ASP A 71 13.23 -9.42 -14.56
N GLY A 72 12.16 -9.91 -13.92
CA GLY A 72 11.34 -11.02 -14.43
C GLY A 72 12.05 -12.37 -14.47
N ARG A 73 13.27 -12.46 -13.92
CA ARG A 73 14.09 -13.68 -13.88
C ARG A 73 14.38 -14.13 -12.47
N THR A 74 14.79 -13.19 -11.63
CA THR A 74 15.11 -13.42 -10.21
C THR A 74 14.16 -12.67 -9.30
N THR A 75 13.67 -11.51 -9.74
CA THR A 75 12.85 -10.59 -8.94
C THR A 75 11.71 -9.97 -9.72
N PHE A 76 10.67 -9.59 -8.98
CA PHE A 76 9.57 -8.75 -9.45
C PHE A 76 9.23 -7.73 -8.37
N ALA A 77 8.58 -6.63 -8.74
CA ALA A 77 8.17 -5.60 -7.79
C ALA A 77 6.70 -5.72 -7.37
N LEU A 78 6.39 -5.32 -6.14
CA LEU A 78 5.03 -4.99 -5.72
C LEU A 78 4.59 -3.63 -6.30
N PRO A 79 3.28 -3.33 -6.33
CA PRO A 79 2.82 -1.95 -6.55
C PRO A 79 3.41 -0.98 -5.53
N ASP A 80 3.69 0.26 -5.95
CA ASP A 80 3.99 1.37 -5.06
C ASP A 80 2.77 2.29 -4.98
N LEU A 81 2.04 2.23 -3.88
CA LEU A 81 0.84 3.04 -3.61
C LEU A 81 1.11 4.15 -2.58
N ARG A 82 2.37 4.36 -2.18
CA ARG A 82 2.71 5.42 -1.24
C ARG A 82 2.49 6.77 -1.90
N GLY A 83 1.70 7.64 -1.25
CA GLY A 83 1.34 8.95 -1.79
C GLY A 83 0.46 8.88 -3.05
N ARG A 84 -0.15 7.73 -3.36
CA ARG A 84 -0.96 7.53 -4.55
C ARG A 84 -2.36 7.04 -4.21
N VAL A 85 -3.33 7.51 -4.98
CA VAL A 85 -4.69 6.96 -5.00
C VAL A 85 -4.79 5.93 -6.12
N VAL A 86 -5.51 4.84 -5.86
CA VAL A 86 -5.79 3.82 -6.88
C VAL A 86 -6.84 4.38 -7.85
N VAL A 87 -6.57 4.25 -9.15
CA VAL A 87 -7.50 4.60 -10.23
C VAL A 87 -7.83 3.36 -11.05
N GLY A 88 -9.03 3.31 -11.62
CA GLY A 88 -9.44 2.21 -12.49
C GLY A 88 -8.58 2.15 -13.76
N ALA A 89 -8.10 0.94 -14.09
CA ALA A 89 -7.42 0.67 -15.35
C ALA A 89 -8.42 0.45 -16.49
N GLY A 90 -7.99 0.71 -17.72
CA GLY A 90 -8.75 0.51 -18.96
C GLY A 90 -9.10 1.81 -19.69
N GLN A 91 -9.94 1.67 -20.70
CA GLN A 91 -10.45 2.76 -21.51
C GLN A 91 -11.98 2.79 -21.41
N GLY A 92 -12.54 3.89 -20.91
CA GLY A 92 -13.97 4.18 -21.00
C GLY A 92 -14.25 5.05 -22.25
N PRO A 93 -15.47 5.05 -22.79
CA PRO A 93 -15.85 5.95 -23.89
C PRO A 93 -15.58 7.41 -23.51
N GLY A 94 -14.70 8.08 -24.28
CA GLY A 94 -14.31 9.47 -24.01
C GLY A 94 -13.34 9.66 -22.84
N LEU A 95 -12.81 8.59 -22.23
CA LEU A 95 -11.81 8.66 -21.18
C LEU A 95 -10.41 8.37 -21.73
N THR A 96 -9.40 8.95 -21.06
CA THR A 96 -8.00 8.58 -21.28
C THR A 96 -7.78 7.11 -20.92
N GLU A 97 -7.14 6.36 -21.83
CA GLU A 97 -6.68 5.00 -21.55
C GLU A 97 -5.68 5.03 -20.40
N ARG A 98 -5.91 4.22 -19.36
CA ARG A 98 -4.95 4.01 -18.27
C ARG A 98 -4.54 2.55 -18.24
N ARG A 99 -3.26 2.28 -18.49
CA ARG A 99 -2.74 0.91 -18.45
C ARG A 99 -2.58 0.45 -17.02
N LEU A 100 -2.79 -0.84 -16.77
CA LEU A 100 -2.51 -1.40 -15.45
C LEU A 100 -1.02 -1.23 -15.15
N GLY A 101 -0.69 -0.77 -13.94
CA GLY A 101 0.68 -0.43 -13.54
C GLY A 101 1.19 0.93 -14.01
N GLU A 102 0.41 1.67 -14.81
CA GLU A 102 0.75 3.05 -15.17
C GLU A 102 0.74 3.95 -13.93
N ARG A 103 1.76 4.81 -13.84
CA ARG A 103 1.88 5.81 -12.78
C ARG A 103 1.63 7.20 -13.40
N GLY A 104 0.70 7.94 -12.81
CA GLY A 104 0.38 9.31 -13.22
C GLY A 104 0.10 10.21 -12.03
N GLY A 105 -0.05 11.51 -12.31
CA GLY A 105 -0.20 12.56 -11.29
C GLY A 105 1.14 13.05 -10.74
N VAL A 106 1.13 14.26 -10.16
CA VAL A 106 2.27 14.85 -9.45
C VAL A 106 1.92 14.86 -7.96
N GLU A 107 2.85 14.38 -7.13
CA GLU A 107 2.68 14.32 -5.66
C GLU A 107 2.81 15.70 -5.00
N THR A 108 3.30 16.69 -5.74
CA THR A 108 3.37 18.09 -5.33
C THR A 108 3.17 18.93 -6.58
N ASP A 109 1.96 19.41 -6.81
CA ASP A 109 1.71 20.47 -7.76
C ASP A 109 2.31 21.77 -7.19
N VAL A 110 3.61 21.98 -7.40
CA VAL A 110 4.14 23.35 -7.43
C VAL A 110 3.55 23.93 -8.69
N ALA A 111 2.37 24.54 -8.58
CA ALA A 111 1.81 25.32 -9.67
C ALA A 111 2.93 26.28 -10.11
N ALA A 112 3.49 26.05 -11.30
CA ALA A 112 4.20 27.10 -12.00
C ALA A 112 3.25 28.30 -11.97
N PRO A 113 3.76 29.51 -11.65
CA PRO A 113 2.90 30.67 -11.41
C PRO A 113 1.87 30.70 -12.51
N ALA A 114 0.59 30.77 -12.11
CA ALA A 114 -0.54 30.88 -13.01
C ALA A 114 -0.12 31.76 -14.18
N LEU A 115 -0.34 31.28 -15.41
CA LEU A 115 -0.09 31.97 -16.68
C LEU A 115 0.13 33.46 -16.40
N ALA A 116 1.38 33.92 -16.53
CA ALA A 116 1.69 35.33 -16.39
C ALA A 116 0.86 36.09 -17.44
N ASP A 117 -0.35 36.47 -17.06
CA ASP A 117 -1.08 37.55 -17.70
C ASP A 117 -0.14 38.74 -17.56
N THR A 118 0.42 39.16 -18.69
CA THR A 118 1.32 40.31 -18.74
C THR A 118 0.44 41.55 -18.63
N GLY A 119 -0.15 41.73 -17.45
CA GLY A 119 -0.90 42.91 -17.05
C GLY A 119 -0.12 43.56 -15.91
N ASP A 120 0.36 44.77 -16.15
CA ASP A 120 1.08 45.61 -15.21
C ASP A 120 0.46 45.59 -13.80
N GLY A 121 1.07 44.83 -12.90
CA GLY A 121 0.65 44.71 -11.51
C GLY A 121 1.72 43.99 -10.71
N ASP A 122 2.33 44.73 -9.79
CA ASP A 122 3.29 44.27 -8.77
C ASP A 122 3.03 42.82 -8.35
N ALA A 123 3.83 41.89 -8.90
CA ALA A 123 3.70 40.47 -8.68
C ALA A 123 4.24 40.13 -7.29
N LEU A 124 3.42 40.38 -6.27
CA LEU A 124 3.49 39.65 -5.01
C LEU A 124 3.07 38.22 -5.31
N ALA A 125 3.99 37.45 -5.88
CA ALA A 125 3.92 36.00 -5.90
C ALA A 125 3.98 35.52 -4.45
N ASP A 126 2.84 35.51 -3.77
CA ASP A 126 2.67 34.62 -2.63
C ASP A 126 2.78 33.22 -3.18
N SER A 127 3.97 32.63 -3.03
CA SER A 127 4.24 31.22 -3.30
C SER A 127 3.54 30.34 -2.26
N SER A 128 2.26 30.59 -1.96
CA SER A 128 1.37 29.62 -1.36
C SER A 128 1.01 28.62 -2.45
N VAL A 129 2.01 27.79 -2.75
CA VAL A 129 1.91 26.51 -3.44
C VAL A 129 0.82 25.73 -2.73
N GLY A 130 -0.41 25.91 -3.19
CA GLY A 130 -1.58 25.26 -2.64
C GLY A 130 -1.48 23.78 -2.96
N ASN A 131 -1.54 22.93 -1.94
CA ASN A 131 -1.79 21.51 -2.17
C ASN A 131 -3.17 21.39 -2.82
N ASN A 132 -3.21 21.28 -4.15
CA ASN A 132 -4.44 21.14 -4.94
C ASN A 132 -5.02 19.71 -4.87
N MET A 133 -4.60 18.89 -3.90
CA MET A 133 -5.28 17.63 -3.63
C MET A 133 -6.63 17.91 -2.99
N GLN A 134 -7.67 17.24 -3.51
CA GLN A 134 -8.97 17.13 -2.84
C GLN A 134 -8.78 16.62 -1.40
N PRO A 135 -9.66 16.98 -0.44
CA PRO A 135 -9.54 16.49 0.93
C PRO A 135 -9.44 14.96 0.97
N TYR A 136 -8.40 14.43 1.61
CA TYR A 136 -8.09 13.00 1.63
C TYR A 136 -7.77 12.52 3.05
N LEU A 137 -8.04 11.23 3.29
CA LEU A 137 -7.54 10.50 4.45
C LEU A 137 -6.62 9.38 3.96
N ALA A 138 -5.37 9.39 4.42
CA ALA A 138 -4.40 8.37 4.04
C ALA A 138 -4.63 7.08 4.85
N LEU A 139 -4.89 5.99 4.13
CA LEU A 139 -4.98 4.63 4.67
C LEU A 139 -3.79 3.81 4.18
N LYS A 140 -3.41 2.78 4.92
CA LYS A 140 -2.29 1.92 4.53
C LYS A 140 -2.76 0.88 3.50
N GLN A 141 -1.98 0.70 2.44
CA GLN A 141 -2.24 -0.26 1.38
C GLN A 141 -1.31 -1.46 1.52
N CYS A 142 -1.88 -2.66 1.56
CA CYS A 142 -1.17 -3.92 1.70
C CYS A 142 -1.53 -4.85 0.54
N VAL A 143 -0.55 -5.61 0.04
CA VAL A 143 -0.73 -6.63 -0.97
C VAL A 143 -0.81 -8.00 -0.30
N VAL A 144 -1.82 -8.79 -0.64
CA VAL A 144 -1.94 -10.18 -0.20
C VAL A 144 -0.85 -11.03 -0.86
N THR A 145 0.05 -11.56 -0.05
CA THR A 145 1.17 -12.41 -0.48
C THR A 145 0.97 -13.89 -0.13
N GLN A 146 -0.06 -14.19 0.65
CA GLN A 146 -0.50 -15.53 1.00
C GLN A 146 -2.03 -15.56 0.97
N GLY A 147 -2.63 -16.37 0.11
CA GLY A 147 -4.08 -16.42 -0.09
C GLY A 147 -4.48 -17.41 -1.17
N ILE A 148 -5.76 -17.40 -1.55
CA ILE A 148 -6.30 -18.26 -2.59
C ILE A 148 -5.81 -17.78 -3.95
N PHE A 149 -5.26 -18.67 -4.77
CA PHE A 149 -4.91 -18.34 -6.14
C PHE A 149 -6.18 -18.07 -6.98
N PRO A 150 -6.35 -16.88 -7.59
CA PRO A 150 -7.54 -16.57 -8.36
C PRO A 150 -7.56 -17.35 -9.68
N SER A 151 -8.65 -18.08 -9.94
CA SER A 151 -8.87 -18.75 -11.22
C SER A 151 -9.49 -17.79 -12.23
N ARG A 152 -8.92 -17.72 -13.43
CA ARG A 152 -9.56 -17.04 -14.57
C ARG A 152 -10.55 -18.02 -15.19
N ASN A 153 -11.85 -17.77 -15.01
CA ASN A 153 -12.93 -18.54 -15.64
C ASN A 153 -12.89 -18.44 -17.16
#